data_AF-A0A4Y9S3K8-F1
#
_entry.id   AF-A0A4Y9S3K8-F1
#
_cell.length_a   1.000
_cell.length_b   1.000
_cell.length_c   1.000
_cell.angle_alpha   90.00
_cell.angle_beta   90.00
_cell.angle_gamma   90.00
#
_symmetry.space_group_name_H-M   'P 1'
#
loop_
_entity.id
_entity.type
_entity.pdbx_description
1 polymer ?
#
loop_
_entity_poly.entity_id
_entity_poly.type
_entity_poly.pdbx_seq_one_letter_code
_entity_poly.pdbx_strand_id
1 'polypeptide(L)'
;MSDELEEGRPIEGSLVRFISYADGPIMTVLNSALGEQHDWEGVRNGILCRWYVEGEEEYEVFRPGQLSIVKLKTGDADEAP
;
A
#
# COMPACT_ATOMS: atom_id res chain seq x y z
N MET A 1 9.13 -3.57 -18.79
CA MET A 1 8.56 -2.59 -17.84
C MET A 1 7.20 -3.09 -17.41
N SER A 2 7.11 -4.05 -16.48
CA SER A 2 5.81 -4.59 -16.04
C SER A 2 5.83 -5.21 -14.63
N ASP A 3 6.75 -4.79 -13.76
CA ASP A 3 6.88 -5.33 -12.39
C ASP A 3 6.67 -4.27 -11.31
N GLU A 4 5.95 -3.19 -11.62
CA GLU A 4 5.71 -2.13 -10.63
C GLU A 4 4.40 -2.33 -9.83
N LEU A 5 3.54 -3.26 -10.27
CA LEU A 5 2.28 -3.64 -9.63
C LEU A 5 1.98 -5.11 -9.96
N GLU A 6 2.38 -6.06 -9.12
CA GLU A 6 1.81 -7.42 -9.22
C GLU A 6 0.32 -7.32 -8.88
N GLU A 7 -0.53 -7.42 -9.91
CA GLU A 7 -2.01 -7.44 -9.77
C GLU A 7 -2.63 -6.19 -9.11
N GLY A 8 -2.03 -5.02 -9.31
CA GLY A 8 -2.54 -3.76 -8.72
C GLY A 8 -2.23 -3.63 -7.22
N ARG A 9 -1.24 -4.38 -6.73
CA ARG A 9 -0.76 -4.31 -5.34
C ARG A 9 0.56 -3.52 -5.28
N PRO A 10 0.60 -2.40 -4.54
CA PRO A 10 1.82 -1.65 -4.30
C PRO A 10 2.78 -2.43 -3.41
N ILE A 11 4.09 -2.29 -3.64
CA ILE A 11 5.15 -2.96 -2.87
C ILE A 11 5.17 -2.45 -1.43
N GLU A 12 5.48 -3.34 -0.48
CA GLU A 12 5.63 -3.01 0.94
C GLU A 12 6.63 -1.86 1.18
N GLY A 13 6.20 -0.90 1.99
CA GLY A 13 6.88 0.35 2.29
C GLY A 13 6.76 1.44 1.22
N SER A 14 6.04 1.18 0.12
CA SER A 14 5.66 2.24 -0.81
C SER A 14 4.65 3.19 -0.16
N LEU A 15 4.65 4.44 -0.60
CA LEU A 15 3.68 5.44 -0.21
C LEU A 15 2.54 5.47 -1.23
N VAL A 16 1.32 5.35 -0.74
CA VAL A 16 0.10 5.22 -1.53
C VAL A 16 -0.96 6.20 -1.06
N ARG A 17 -1.96 6.43 -1.90
CA ARG A 17 -3.13 7.26 -1.58
C ARG A 17 -4.38 6.58 -2.14
N PHE A 18 -5.51 6.76 -1.47
CA PHE A 18 -6.78 6.26 -1.95
C PHE A 18 -7.19 6.98 -3.24
N ILE A 19 -7.51 6.22 -4.30
CA ILE A 19 -7.78 6.80 -5.64
C ILE A 19 -9.01 7.70 -5.63
N SER A 20 -10.07 7.30 -4.91
CA SER A 20 -11.29 8.10 -4.82
C SER A 20 -11.15 9.32 -3.90
N TYR A 21 -10.01 9.47 -3.20
CA TYR A 21 -9.75 10.62 -2.33
C TYR A 21 -8.35 11.19 -2.61
N ALA A 22 -8.27 11.98 -3.68
CA ALA A 22 -7.02 12.56 -4.17
C ALA A 22 -6.36 13.52 -3.17
N ASP A 23 -7.11 14.17 -2.28
CA ASP A 23 -6.61 15.02 -1.20
C ASP A 23 -6.43 14.26 0.13
N GLY A 24 -6.59 12.93 0.10
CA GLY A 24 -6.47 12.08 1.28
C GLY A 24 -5.05 11.92 1.81
N PRO A 25 -4.92 11.33 3.01
CA PRO A 25 -3.62 11.10 3.63
C PRO A 25 -2.75 10.18 2.77
N ILE A 26 -1.43 10.42 2.85
CA ILE A 26 -0.45 9.51 2.26
C ILE A 26 -0.22 8.37 3.26
N MET A 27 -0.41 7.16 2.79
CA MET A 27 -0.32 5.94 3.59
C MET A 27 0.91 5.14 3.21
N THR A 28 1.50 4.46 4.17
CA THR A 28 2.59 3.52 3.94
C THR A 28 2.03 2.11 3.88
N VAL A 29 2.35 1.40 2.80
CA VAL A 29 2.00 -0.03 2.68
C VAL A 29 2.84 -0.81 3.69
N LEU A 30 2.19 -1.52 4.61
CA LEU A 30 2.86 -2.43 5.52
C LEU A 30 2.88 -3.86 4.99
N ASN A 31 1.80 -4.27 4.35
CA ASN A 31 1.68 -5.59 3.74
C ASN A 31 0.86 -5.48 2.46
N SER A 32 1.45 -5.89 1.33
CA SER A 32 0.81 -5.85 0.01
C SER A 32 -0.23 -6.95 -0.21
N ALA A 33 -0.21 -8.00 0.62
CA ALA A 33 -1.06 -9.17 0.52
C ALA A 33 -1.25 -9.83 1.90
N LEU A 34 -2.31 -9.46 2.62
CA LEU A 34 -2.63 -10.11 3.90
C LEU A 34 -2.94 -11.61 3.78
N GLY A 35 -3.15 -12.13 2.56
CA GLY A 35 -3.45 -13.53 2.30
C GLY A 35 -4.95 -13.86 2.43
N GLU A 36 -5.35 -14.99 1.84
CA GLU A 36 -6.77 -15.40 1.75
C GLU A 36 -7.40 -15.77 3.10
N GLN A 37 -6.58 -16.01 4.12
CA GLN A 37 -7.02 -16.33 5.48
C GLN A 37 -7.40 -15.09 6.30
N HIS A 38 -7.04 -13.89 5.83
CA HIS A 38 -7.29 -12.63 6.51
C HIS A 38 -8.44 -11.88 5.82
N ASP A 39 -9.64 -12.02 6.37
CA ASP A 39 -10.83 -11.23 6.02
C ASP A 39 -10.93 -10.09 7.03
N TRP A 40 -10.54 -8.89 6.60
CA TRP A 40 -10.64 -7.69 7.42
C TRP A 40 -11.78 -6.83 6.89
N GLU A 41 -12.85 -6.69 7.67
CA GLU A 41 -14.02 -5.87 7.31
C GLU A 41 -14.62 -6.20 5.91
N GLY A 42 -14.60 -7.48 5.50
CA GLY A 42 -15.09 -7.91 4.19
C GLY A 42 -14.11 -7.64 3.04
N VAL A 43 -12.84 -7.39 3.34
CA VAL A 43 -11.73 -7.32 2.40
C VAL A 43 -10.85 -8.55 2.60
N ARG A 44 -10.95 -9.51 1.68
CA ARG A 44 -10.05 -10.67 1.62
C ARG A 44 -8.79 -10.34 0.86
N ASN A 45 -7.65 -10.78 1.40
CA ASN A 45 -6.35 -10.61 0.75
C ASN A 45 -6.08 -9.14 0.36
N GLY A 46 -6.42 -8.25 1.28
CA GLY A 46 -6.25 -6.81 1.11
C GLY A 46 -4.82 -6.33 1.37
N ILE A 47 -4.63 -5.04 1.13
CA ILE A 47 -3.38 -4.32 1.32
C ILE A 47 -3.49 -3.58 2.66
N LEU A 48 -2.64 -3.93 3.62
CA LEU A 48 -2.57 -3.24 4.90
C LEU A 48 -1.73 -1.97 4.75
N CYS A 49 -2.35 -0.85 5.09
CA CYS A 49 -1.74 0.46 5.07
C CYS A 49 -1.75 1.07 6.48
N ARG A 50 -0.75 1.91 6.75
CA ARG A 50 -0.74 2.78 7.94
C ARG A 50 -0.57 4.25 7.56
N TRP A 51 -1.14 5.15 8.35
CA TRP A 51 -0.84 6.58 8.30
C TRP A 51 -0.93 7.21 9.68
N TYR A 52 -0.54 8.47 9.77
CA TYR A 52 -0.56 9.22 11.02
C TYR A 52 -1.58 10.36 10.92
N VAL A 53 -2.53 10.42 11.85
CA VAL A 53 -3.48 11.53 12.01
C VAL A 53 -3.22 12.16 13.35
N GLU A 54 -2.86 13.44 13.38
CA GLU A 54 -2.60 14.17 14.64
C GLU A 54 -1.56 13.51 15.57
N GLY A 55 -0.69 12.67 15.01
CA GLY A 55 0.34 11.92 15.75
C GLY A 55 -0.09 10.51 16.18
N GLU A 56 -1.34 10.11 15.92
CA GLU A 56 -1.86 8.77 16.18
C GLU A 56 -1.73 7.87 14.95
N GLU A 57 -1.39 6.59 15.18
CA GLU A 57 -1.24 5.59 14.11
C GLU A 57 -2.58 4.97 13.75
N GLU A 58 -3.02 5.20 12.53
CA GLU A 58 -4.21 4.62 11.95
C GLU A 58 -3.84 3.51 10.96
N TYR A 59 -4.64 2.45 10.93
CA TYR A 59 -4.45 1.28 10.08
C TYR A 59 -5.74 1.00 9.30
N GLU A 60 -5.61 0.73 8.01
CA GLU A 60 -6.75 0.35 7.17
C GLU A 60 -6.34 -0.64 6.09
N VAL A 61 -7.28 -1.50 5.73
CA VAL A 61 -7.10 -2.54 4.71
C VAL A 61 -7.85 -2.16 3.45
N PHE A 62 -7.13 -2.04 2.34
CA PHE A 62 -7.69 -1.66 1.05
C PHE A 62 -7.74 -2.84 0.08
N ARG A 63 -8.69 -2.78 -0.87
CA ARG A 63 -8.70 -3.74 -1.98
C ARG A 63 -7.64 -3.39 -3.02
N PRO A 64 -7.05 -4.40 -3.69
CA PRO A 64 -6.20 -4.16 -4.85
C PRO A 64 -6.91 -3.27 -5.89
N GLY A 65 -6.20 -2.29 -6.43
CA GLY A 65 -6.75 -1.33 -7.39
C GLY A 65 -7.53 -0.15 -6.80
N GLN A 66 -7.66 -0.02 -5.46
CA GLN A 66 -8.20 1.20 -4.82
C GLN A 66 -7.13 2.22 -4.42
N LEU A 67 -5.85 1.85 -4.55
CA LEU A 67 -4.72 2.64 -4.12
C LEU A 67 -3.89 3.11 -5.33
N SER A 68 -3.52 4.38 -5.33
CA SER A 68 -2.57 4.97 -6.27
C SER A 68 -1.21 5.09 -5.59
N ILE A 69 -0.15 4.73 -6.29
CA ILE A 69 1.20 4.89 -5.77
C ILE A 69 1.63 6.35 -5.89
N VAL A 70 1.95 6.96 -4.75
CA VAL A 70 2.50 8.31 -4.67
C VAL A 70 4.03 8.26 -4.78
N LYS A 71 4.65 7.30 -4.10
CA LYS A 71 6.09 7.08 -4.15
C LYS A 71 6.37 5.60 -3.99
N LEU A 72 6.98 4.99 -5.00
CA LEU A 72 7.51 3.64 -4.87
C LEU A 72 8.61 3.62 -3.82
N LYS A 73 8.64 2.58 -2.99
CA LYS A 73 9.84 2.28 -2.21
C LYS A 73 10.91 1.87 -3.21
N THR A 74 11.77 2.82 -3.55
CA THR A 74 13.02 2.52 -4.24
C THR A 74 13.85 1.73 -3.24
N GLY A 75 13.78 0.40 -3.30
CA GLY A 75 14.88 -0.39 -2.77
C GLY A 75 16.11 0.05 -3.53
N ASP A 76 17.16 0.46 -2.83
CA ASP A 76 18.48 0.71 -3.38
C ASP A 76 18.82 -0.37 -4.42
N ALA A 77 18.70 -0.01 -5.70
CA ALA A 77 19.37 -0.70 -6.79
C ALA A 77 20.78 -0.12 -6.97
N ASP A 78 21.40 0.31 -5.86
CA ASP A 78 22.79 0.76 -5.79
C ASP A 78 23.60 -0.28 -5.01
N GLU A 79 23.71 -1.47 -5.60
CA GLU A 79 24.88 -2.31 -5.36
C GLU A 79 25.31 -2.92 -6.70
N ALA A 80 25.94 -2.08 -7.51
CA ALA A 80 26.93 -2.51 -8.49
C ALA A 80 28.30 -2.17 -7.88
N PRO A 81 29.12 -3.18 -7.60
CA PRO A 81 30.31 -3.36 -8.45
C PRO A 81 30.51 -4.79 -8.98
#